data_AF-A0A819H2J3-F1
#
_entry.id   AF-A0A819H2J3-F1
#
_cell.length_a   1.000
_cell.length_b   1.000
_cell.length_c   1.000
_cell.angle_alpha   90.00
_cell.angle_beta   90.00
_cell.angle_gamma   90.00
#
_symmetry.space_group_name_H-M   'P 1'
#
loop_
_entity.id
_entity.type
_entity.pdbx_description
1 polymer ?
#
loop_
_entity_poly.entity_id
_entity_poly.type
_entity_poly.pdbx_seq_one_letter_code
_entity_poly.pdbx_strand_id
1 'polypeptide(L)'
;MTNETSKTVFLAGCGGGYDIFGSLPYYFKMKSSGNYDVTLINYAFTAHHILSKYSQQLTKLLFRVDPRTDVSWLTDNVYFPEQRLANELRVPIYAILCNYDETRIDLIVEAYKYLIQGRIIDELVLIDGGSDVLLTGNEKQLGTPVEDMSHARAVQLLSSDQVKSKCIVVIGTNLEVGHGVLKSDIDARLTALSPHADFTWLWQYEHDDAVRYYVDIFSRCCPRHSIVHSLICAALQGQTGYYLPEHLRDRITKSVVSISQETCIAIGYHFDDVMRENVYFKQLTPEMNLKQVHDVIFSKKWK
;
A
#
# COMPACT_ATOMS: atom_id res chain seq x y z
N MET A 1 11.81 -33.32 -12.35
CA MET A 1 11.05 -32.07 -12.13
C MET A 1 10.62 -32.11 -10.69
N THR A 2 11.35 -31.43 -9.82
CA THR A 2 10.97 -31.28 -8.41
C THR A 2 9.66 -30.50 -8.38
N ASN A 3 8.62 -31.08 -7.79
CA ASN A 3 7.42 -30.35 -7.39
C ASN A 3 7.84 -29.34 -6.31
N GLU A 4 8.39 -28.19 -6.69
CA GLU A 4 8.50 -27.08 -5.75
C GLU A 4 7.08 -26.59 -5.48
N THR A 5 6.64 -26.78 -4.24
CA THR A 5 5.33 -26.32 -3.78
C THR A 5 5.26 -24.81 -3.97
N SER A 6 4.29 -24.34 -4.76
CA SER A 6 4.07 -22.91 -4.97
C SER A 6 3.76 -22.23 -3.64
N LYS A 7 4.48 -21.14 -3.32
CA LYS A 7 4.23 -20.32 -2.13
C LYS A 7 3.02 -19.43 -2.39
N THR A 8 2.09 -19.36 -1.45
CA THR A 8 0.94 -18.46 -1.54
C THR A 8 1.27 -17.13 -0.87
N VAL A 9 1.23 -16.03 -1.62
CA VAL A 9 1.62 -14.70 -1.14
C VAL A 9 0.52 -13.69 -1.39
N PHE A 10 0.22 -12.88 -0.37
CA PHE A 10 -0.66 -11.72 -0.49
C PHE A 10 0.20 -10.45 -0.57
N LEU A 11 -0.01 -9.65 -1.61
CA LEU A 11 0.56 -8.31 -1.72
C LEU A 11 -0.58 -7.30 -1.59
N ALA A 12 -0.54 -6.47 -0.56
CA ALA A 12 -1.61 -5.57 -0.19
C ALA A 12 -1.12 -4.12 -0.08
N GLY A 13 -1.80 -3.17 -0.73
CA GLY A 13 -1.54 -1.73 -0.52
C GLY A 13 -1.98 -1.28 0.88
N CYS A 14 -1.13 -0.56 1.63
CA CYS A 14 -1.31 -0.27 3.05
C CYS A 14 -2.24 0.92 3.32
N GLY A 15 -1.89 2.12 2.85
CA GLY A 15 -2.57 3.40 3.07
C GLY A 15 -3.67 3.72 2.06
N GLY A 16 -3.84 2.81 1.11
CA GLY A 16 -4.99 2.73 0.24
C GLY A 16 -4.87 3.49 -1.07
N GLY A 17 -5.89 3.34 -1.91
CA GLY A 17 -5.94 3.97 -3.22
C GLY A 17 -4.91 3.41 -4.21
N TYR A 18 -3.73 4.01 -4.27
CA TYR A 18 -2.68 3.66 -5.26
C TYR A 18 -1.48 2.90 -4.68
N ASP A 19 -1.43 2.64 -3.37
CA ASP A 19 -0.33 1.91 -2.74
C ASP A 19 -0.10 0.51 -3.31
N ILE A 20 -1.17 -0.14 -3.79
CA ILE A 20 -1.07 -1.42 -4.50
C ILE A 20 -0.09 -1.37 -5.68
N PHE A 21 0.14 -0.20 -6.30
CA PHE A 21 1.11 -0.09 -7.39
C PHE A 21 2.55 -0.31 -6.90
N GLY A 22 2.85 0.01 -5.64
CA GLY A 22 4.13 -0.31 -5.02
C GLY A 22 4.42 -1.82 -4.97
N SER A 23 3.38 -2.66 -5.06
CA SER A 23 3.54 -4.12 -5.10
C SER A 23 4.02 -4.64 -6.46
N LEU A 24 3.90 -3.86 -7.54
CA LEU A 24 4.10 -4.38 -8.90
C LEU A 24 5.52 -4.91 -9.16
N PRO A 25 6.60 -4.26 -8.70
CA PRO A 25 7.93 -4.83 -8.89
C PRO A 25 8.10 -6.19 -8.20
N TYR A 26 7.47 -6.39 -7.03
CA TYR A 26 7.44 -7.68 -6.34
C TYR A 26 6.59 -8.71 -7.08
N TYR A 27 5.39 -8.32 -7.52
CA TYR A 27 4.49 -9.16 -8.29
C TYR A 27 5.18 -9.73 -9.53
N PHE A 28 5.86 -8.89 -10.32
CA PHE A 28 6.54 -9.34 -11.54
C PHE A 28 7.75 -10.23 -11.26
N LYS A 29 8.53 -9.96 -10.20
CA LYS A 29 9.63 -10.86 -9.78
C LYS A 29 9.13 -12.22 -9.29
N MET A 30 8.04 -12.24 -8.53
CA MET A 30 7.41 -13.48 -8.07
C MET A 30 6.83 -14.27 -9.26
N LYS A 31 6.13 -13.60 -10.18
CA LYS A 31 5.59 -14.22 -11.39
C LYS A 31 6.67 -14.81 -12.29
N SER A 32 7.77 -14.11 -12.52
CA SER A 32 8.86 -14.60 -13.39
C SER A 32 9.56 -15.83 -12.82
N SER A 33 9.59 -16.00 -11.50
CA SER A 33 10.15 -17.20 -10.87
C SER A 33 9.27 -18.46 -11.00
N GLY A 34 7.97 -18.31 -11.28
CA GLY A 34 7.02 -19.42 -11.47
C GLY A 34 6.56 -20.14 -10.19
N ASN A 35 7.14 -19.82 -9.03
CA ASN A 35 6.95 -20.56 -7.78
C ASN A 35 5.95 -19.91 -6.80
N TYR A 36 5.18 -18.92 -7.24
CA TYR A 36 4.29 -18.15 -6.37
C TYR A 36 2.86 -18.06 -6.89
N ASP A 37 1.90 -18.32 -6.01
CA ASP A 37 0.50 -17.96 -6.15
C ASP A 37 0.28 -16.60 -5.47
N VAL A 38 0.23 -15.53 -6.27
CA VAL A 38 0.18 -14.15 -5.76
C VAL A 38 -1.24 -13.60 -5.87
N THR A 39 -1.79 -13.19 -4.74
CA THR A 39 -3.06 -12.44 -4.67
C THR A 39 -2.78 -10.96 -4.43
N LEU A 40 -3.34 -10.10 -5.29
CA LEU A 40 -3.22 -8.64 -5.18
C LEU A 40 -4.44 -8.07 -4.46
N ILE A 41 -4.19 -7.27 -3.42
CA ILE A 41 -5.21 -6.69 -2.55
C ILE A 41 -5.01 -5.17 -2.48
N ASN A 42 -6.07 -4.40 -2.65
CA ASN A 42 -6.03 -2.96 -2.45
C ASN A 42 -6.91 -2.55 -1.28
N TYR A 43 -6.43 -1.66 -0.42
CA TYR A 43 -7.29 -0.94 0.50
C TYR A 43 -7.93 0.24 -0.25
N ALA A 44 -9.17 0.07 -0.66
CA ALA A 44 -9.75 0.80 -1.78
C ALA A 44 -10.46 2.08 -1.35
N PHE A 45 -10.08 3.21 -1.95
CA PHE A 45 -10.83 4.48 -1.86
C PHE A 45 -11.91 4.64 -2.94
N THR A 46 -12.02 3.64 -3.84
CA THR A 46 -13.08 3.60 -4.84
C THR A 46 -14.44 3.61 -4.15
N ALA A 47 -15.29 4.56 -4.55
CA ALA A 47 -16.59 4.76 -3.91
C ALA A 47 -17.44 3.47 -3.96
N HIS A 48 -18.12 3.17 -2.85
CA HIS A 48 -18.90 1.94 -2.68
C HIS A 48 -19.91 1.69 -3.80
N HIS A 49 -20.58 2.72 -4.31
CA HIS A 49 -21.54 2.60 -5.41
C HIS A 49 -20.89 2.20 -6.75
N ILE A 50 -19.61 2.53 -6.95
CA ILE A 50 -18.84 2.11 -8.13
C ILE A 50 -18.43 0.65 -7.95
N LEU A 51 -17.84 0.29 -6.81
CA LEU A 51 -17.46 -1.09 -6.50
C LEU A 51 -18.65 -2.05 -6.61
N SER A 52 -19.77 -1.71 -5.98
CA SER A 52 -21.00 -2.53 -5.99
C SER A 52 -21.58 -2.71 -7.39
N LYS A 53 -21.43 -1.71 -8.28
CA LYS A 53 -21.96 -1.78 -9.64
C LYS A 53 -21.10 -2.62 -10.58
N TYR A 54 -19.78 -2.58 -10.40
CA TYR A 54 -18.83 -3.12 -11.37
C TYR A 54 -17.94 -4.25 -10.86
N SER A 55 -18.16 -4.71 -9.62
CA SER A 55 -17.36 -5.75 -8.97
C SER A 55 -18.27 -6.77 -8.30
N GLN A 56 -17.73 -7.95 -7.98
CA GLN A 56 -18.45 -8.93 -7.16
C GLN A 56 -18.21 -8.63 -5.69
N GLN A 57 -19.27 -8.34 -4.92
CA GLN A 57 -19.16 -8.22 -3.47
C GLN A 57 -19.06 -9.62 -2.83
N LEU A 58 -18.04 -9.82 -1.99
CA LEU A 58 -17.71 -11.10 -1.36
C LEU A 58 -17.97 -11.07 0.15
N THR A 59 -17.70 -9.94 0.79
CA THR A 59 -18.07 -9.66 2.19
C THR A 59 -18.62 -8.24 2.28
N LYS A 60 -18.89 -7.75 3.50
CA LYS A 60 -19.34 -6.36 3.68
C LYS A 60 -18.36 -5.34 3.08
N LEU A 61 -17.05 -5.54 3.21
CA LEU A 61 -16.03 -4.63 2.67
C LEU A 61 -15.25 -5.21 1.49
N LEU A 62 -15.28 -6.51 1.24
CA LEU A 62 -14.46 -7.13 0.19
C LEU A 62 -15.20 -7.20 -1.14
N PHE A 63 -14.54 -6.73 -2.19
CA PHE A 63 -14.97 -6.82 -3.57
C PHE A 63 -13.89 -7.49 -4.42
N ARG A 64 -14.31 -8.36 -5.34
CA ARG A 64 -13.45 -8.88 -6.41
C ARG A 64 -13.68 -8.09 -7.68
N VAL A 65 -12.61 -7.45 -8.15
CA VAL A 65 -12.58 -6.65 -9.38
C VAL A 65 -11.90 -7.48 -10.46
N ASP A 66 -12.68 -8.08 -11.35
CA ASP A 66 -12.16 -8.85 -12.48
C ASP A 66 -11.77 -7.93 -13.67
N PRO A 67 -10.82 -8.36 -14.51
CA PRO A 67 -10.51 -7.65 -15.75
C PRO A 67 -11.74 -7.55 -16.66
N ARG A 68 -11.96 -6.39 -17.27
CA ARG A 68 -13.07 -6.10 -18.18
C ARG A 68 -12.57 -5.62 -19.53
N THR A 69 -13.26 -6.03 -20.59
CA THR A 69 -12.99 -5.58 -21.96
C THR A 69 -13.69 -4.25 -22.27
N ASP A 70 -14.95 -4.09 -21.87
CA ASP A 70 -15.68 -2.83 -21.99
C ASP A 70 -15.58 -2.00 -20.69
N VAL A 71 -14.76 -0.96 -20.77
CA VAL A 71 -14.58 0.04 -19.72
C VAL A 71 -14.72 1.46 -20.27
N SER A 72 -15.57 1.64 -21.30
CA SER A 72 -15.86 2.96 -21.88
C SER A 72 -16.35 4.00 -20.86
N TRP A 73 -16.97 3.53 -19.76
CA TRP A 73 -17.42 4.35 -18.63
C TRP A 73 -16.28 4.80 -17.69
N LEU A 74 -15.12 4.12 -17.72
CA LEU A 74 -13.97 4.38 -16.84
C LEU A 74 -13.11 5.51 -17.40
N THR A 75 -13.69 6.70 -17.51
CA THR A 75 -12.95 7.91 -17.89
C THR A 75 -11.97 8.32 -16.79
N ASP A 76 -11.01 9.19 -17.09
CA ASP A 76 -10.01 9.66 -16.10
C ASP A 76 -10.62 10.37 -14.89
N ASN A 77 -11.87 10.85 -15.00
CA ASN A 77 -12.62 11.45 -13.90
C ASN A 77 -13.20 10.42 -12.93
N VAL A 78 -13.21 9.14 -13.29
CA VAL A 78 -13.68 8.05 -12.44
C VAL A 78 -12.48 7.46 -11.70
N TYR A 79 -12.47 7.66 -10.37
CA TYR A 79 -11.50 7.04 -9.48
C TYR A 79 -11.83 5.55 -9.32
N PHE A 80 -11.06 4.69 -9.97
CA PHE A 80 -11.15 3.24 -9.84
C PHE A 80 -9.82 2.56 -10.23
N PRO A 81 -8.73 2.81 -9.49
CA PRO A 81 -7.41 2.26 -9.80
C PRO A 81 -7.40 0.73 -9.88
N GLU A 82 -8.24 0.04 -9.10
CA GLU A 82 -8.31 -1.42 -9.08
C GLU A 82 -8.79 -1.99 -10.41
N GLN A 83 -9.81 -1.38 -11.04
CA GLN A 83 -10.28 -1.83 -12.35
C GLN A 83 -9.24 -1.58 -13.44
N ARG A 84 -8.54 -0.44 -13.38
CA ARG A 84 -7.45 -0.11 -14.32
C ARG A 84 -6.32 -1.13 -14.17
N LEU A 85 -5.91 -1.43 -12.95
CA LEU A 85 -4.86 -2.38 -12.68
C LEU A 85 -5.24 -3.82 -13.05
N ALA A 86 -6.48 -4.24 -12.74
CA ALA A 86 -7.00 -5.55 -13.16
C ALA A 86 -6.93 -5.72 -14.68
N ASN A 87 -7.26 -4.66 -15.44
CA ASN A 87 -7.21 -4.68 -16.90
C ASN A 87 -5.79 -4.76 -17.44
N GLU A 88 -4.85 -3.99 -16.88
CA GLU A 88 -3.44 -4.01 -17.28
C GLU A 88 -2.78 -5.35 -16.99
N LEU A 89 -3.04 -5.95 -15.82
CA LEU A 89 -2.42 -7.21 -15.42
C LEU A 89 -3.16 -8.46 -15.90
N ARG A 90 -4.41 -8.31 -16.36
CA ARG A 90 -5.32 -9.43 -16.73
C ARG A 90 -5.51 -10.45 -15.59
N VAL A 91 -5.53 -9.98 -14.35
CA VAL A 91 -5.82 -10.77 -13.14
C VAL A 91 -6.80 -10.03 -12.23
N PRO A 92 -7.56 -10.72 -11.37
CA PRO A 92 -8.42 -10.05 -10.42
C PRO A 92 -7.63 -9.25 -9.39
N ILE A 93 -8.18 -8.10 -9.00
CA ILE A 93 -7.74 -7.32 -7.84
C ILE A 93 -8.82 -7.42 -6.76
N TYR A 94 -8.41 -7.71 -5.52
CA TYR A 94 -9.32 -7.74 -4.39
C TYR A 94 -9.31 -6.38 -3.68
N ALA A 95 -10.44 -5.69 -3.73
CA ALA A 95 -10.61 -4.37 -3.13
C ALA A 95 -11.29 -4.50 -1.76
N ILE A 96 -10.60 -4.14 -0.69
CA ILE A 96 -11.19 -3.96 0.64
C ILE A 96 -11.61 -2.50 0.76
N LEU A 97 -12.91 -2.21 0.81
CA LEU A 97 -13.43 -0.85 0.91
C LEU A 97 -12.89 -0.14 2.16
N CYS A 98 -12.23 1.00 1.94
CA CYS A 98 -11.86 1.97 2.94
C CYS A 98 -12.81 3.17 2.83
N ASN A 99 -13.81 3.19 3.71
CA ASN A 99 -14.77 4.27 3.85
C ASN A 99 -14.77 4.73 5.31
N TYR A 100 -14.53 6.02 5.54
CA TYR A 100 -14.28 6.60 6.86
C TYR A 100 -15.36 6.25 7.91
N ASP A 101 -16.64 6.22 7.50
CA ASP A 101 -17.76 5.99 8.41
C ASP A 101 -18.16 4.52 8.54
N GLU A 102 -17.87 3.69 7.54
CA GLU A 102 -18.40 2.32 7.43
C GLU A 102 -17.35 1.23 7.70
N THR A 103 -16.07 1.55 7.50
CA THR A 103 -14.97 0.61 7.66
C THR A 103 -14.59 0.47 9.13
N ARG A 104 -14.63 -0.78 9.60
CA ARG A 104 -14.14 -1.20 10.92
C ARG A 104 -13.05 -2.24 10.77
N ILE A 105 -12.13 -2.29 11.74
CA ILE A 105 -10.99 -3.21 11.71
C ILE A 105 -11.45 -4.68 11.61
N ASP A 106 -12.48 -5.08 12.36
CA ASP A 106 -13.04 -6.44 12.34
C ASP A 106 -13.58 -6.86 10.96
N LEU A 107 -14.14 -5.92 10.20
CA LEU A 107 -14.62 -6.16 8.83
C LEU A 107 -13.47 -6.28 7.83
N ILE A 108 -12.33 -5.61 8.08
CA ILE A 108 -11.10 -5.83 7.31
C ILE A 108 -10.56 -7.23 7.60
N VAL A 109 -10.56 -7.65 8.88
CA VAL A 109 -10.19 -9.03 9.27
C VAL A 109 -11.09 -10.05 8.58
N GLU A 110 -12.41 -9.82 8.55
CA GLU A 110 -13.37 -10.68 7.83
C GLU A 110 -13.01 -10.83 6.34
N ALA A 111 -12.66 -9.72 5.68
CA ALA A 111 -12.22 -9.74 4.28
C ALA A 111 -10.97 -10.61 4.06
N TYR A 112 -9.94 -10.46 4.90
CA TYR A 112 -8.76 -11.32 4.82
C TYR A 112 -9.09 -12.78 5.10
N LYS A 113 -9.89 -13.04 6.15
CA LYS A 113 -10.32 -14.40 6.49
C LYS A 113 -11.05 -15.06 5.33
N TYR A 114 -11.88 -14.32 4.59
CA TYR A 114 -12.54 -14.80 3.37
C TYR A 114 -11.51 -15.22 2.30
N LEU A 115 -10.52 -14.37 2.00
CA LEU A 115 -9.49 -14.66 0.99
C LEU A 115 -8.57 -15.84 1.35
N ILE A 116 -8.42 -16.10 2.64
CA ILE A 116 -7.61 -17.19 3.21
C ILE A 116 -8.36 -18.52 3.19
N GLN A 117 -9.70 -18.53 3.12
CA GLN A 117 -10.52 -19.75 3.29
C GLN A 117 -9.97 -20.95 2.50
N GLY A 118 -9.62 -22.01 3.24
CA GLY A 118 -9.14 -23.28 2.66
C GLY A 118 -7.65 -23.33 2.32
N ARG A 119 -6.85 -22.31 2.65
CA ARG A 119 -5.39 -22.29 2.43
C ARG A 119 -4.63 -21.56 3.54
N ILE A 120 -3.33 -21.80 3.60
CA ILE A 120 -2.39 -21.07 4.46
C ILE A 120 -1.61 -20.11 3.58
N ILE A 121 -1.46 -18.87 4.03
CA ILE A 121 -0.66 -17.86 3.33
C ILE A 121 0.77 -17.93 3.87
N ASP A 122 1.74 -18.12 2.98
CA ASP A 122 3.14 -18.16 3.38
C ASP A 122 3.64 -16.78 3.78
N GLU A 123 3.18 -15.74 3.09
CA GLU A 123 3.58 -14.37 3.36
C GLU A 123 2.48 -13.37 2.99
N LEU A 124 2.23 -12.40 3.87
CA LEU A 124 1.39 -11.23 3.62
C LEU A 124 2.27 -9.99 3.72
N VAL A 125 2.38 -9.27 2.61
CA VAL A 125 3.16 -8.03 2.53
C VAL A 125 2.19 -6.85 2.46
N LEU A 126 2.31 -5.92 3.39
CA LEU A 126 1.72 -4.59 3.31
C LEU A 126 2.71 -3.65 2.64
N ILE A 127 2.31 -3.00 1.55
CA ILE A 127 3.15 -2.08 0.79
C ILE A 127 2.58 -0.67 0.94
N ASP A 128 3.39 0.24 1.45
CA ASP A 128 3.05 1.65 1.65
C ASP A 128 3.84 2.52 0.65
N GLY A 129 3.11 3.34 -0.10
CA GLY A 129 3.65 4.42 -0.90
C GLY A 129 3.88 5.64 -0.02
N GLY A 130 4.97 5.62 0.74
CA GLY A 130 5.18 6.57 1.82
C GLY A 130 6.06 5.98 2.90
N SER A 131 5.89 6.46 4.13
CA SER A 131 6.55 5.88 5.31
C SER A 131 5.85 6.19 6.63
N ASP A 132 4.63 6.74 6.60
CA ASP A 132 3.86 7.04 7.81
C ASP A 132 3.49 5.77 8.58
N VAL A 133 3.36 4.62 7.90
CA VAL A 133 3.23 3.30 8.54
C VAL A 133 4.40 2.96 9.48
N LEU A 134 5.59 3.55 9.27
CA LEU A 134 6.76 3.28 10.10
C LEU A 134 6.76 4.11 11.38
N LEU A 135 6.05 5.24 11.42
CA LEU A 135 6.17 6.21 12.50
C LEU A 135 5.67 5.65 13.83
N THR A 136 6.23 6.17 14.92
CA THR A 136 5.98 5.67 16.28
C THR A 136 4.79 6.34 16.95
N GLY A 137 4.41 7.53 16.51
CA GLY A 137 3.42 8.40 17.17
C GLY A 137 4.05 9.50 18.03
N ASN A 138 5.37 9.48 18.24
CA ASN A 138 6.10 10.51 19.00
C ASN A 138 6.60 11.67 18.12
N GLU A 139 6.47 11.54 16.80
CA GLU A 139 6.88 12.54 15.82
C GLU A 139 5.96 13.77 15.90
N LYS A 140 6.46 14.93 15.43
CA LYS A 140 5.68 16.17 15.55
C LYS A 140 4.41 16.16 14.70
N GLN A 141 4.48 15.48 13.55
CA GLN A 141 3.39 15.21 12.63
C GLN A 141 3.51 13.76 12.16
N LEU A 142 2.37 13.16 11.84
CA LEU A 142 2.28 11.71 11.57
C LEU A 142 1.91 11.37 10.13
N GLY A 143 1.74 12.36 9.25
CA GLY A 143 1.22 12.11 7.90
C GLY A 143 -0.25 11.73 7.94
N THR A 144 -0.60 10.62 7.29
CA THR A 144 -1.96 10.09 7.11
C THR A 144 -2.11 8.66 7.67
N PRO A 145 -1.78 8.40 8.95
CA PRO A 145 -1.58 7.05 9.46
C PRO A 145 -2.88 6.27 9.72
N VAL A 146 -4.06 6.87 9.53
CA VAL A 146 -5.34 6.28 9.97
C VAL A 146 -5.64 5.00 9.20
N GLU A 147 -5.52 5.09 7.87
CA GLU A 147 -5.72 3.98 6.95
C GLU A 147 -4.68 2.88 7.20
N ASP A 148 -3.39 3.22 7.19
CA ASP A 148 -2.27 2.31 7.45
C ASP A 148 -2.47 1.51 8.73
N MET A 149 -2.76 2.20 9.83
CA MET A 149 -2.81 1.60 11.15
C MET A 149 -4.05 0.74 11.34
N SER A 150 -5.18 1.14 10.73
CA SER A 150 -6.38 0.31 10.71
C SER A 150 -6.15 -1.00 9.93
N HIS A 151 -5.46 -0.91 8.79
CA HIS A 151 -5.17 -2.04 7.92
C HIS A 151 -4.10 -2.96 8.54
N ALA A 152 -3.01 -2.39 9.05
CA ALA A 152 -1.98 -3.11 9.79
C ALA A 152 -2.56 -3.81 11.02
N ARG A 153 -3.46 -3.17 11.77
CA ARG A 153 -4.11 -3.81 12.92
C ARG A 153 -4.96 -5.00 12.50
N ALA A 154 -5.70 -4.90 11.40
CA ALA A 154 -6.45 -6.03 10.87
C ALA A 154 -5.53 -7.20 10.48
N VAL A 155 -4.41 -6.91 9.81
CA VAL A 155 -3.40 -7.90 9.46
C VAL A 155 -2.77 -8.54 10.71
N GLN A 156 -2.51 -7.76 11.77
CA GLN A 156 -1.99 -8.30 13.03
C GLN A 156 -2.94 -9.35 13.65
N LEU A 157 -4.25 -9.16 13.54
CA LEU A 157 -5.28 -10.03 14.11
C LEU A 157 -5.44 -11.38 13.37
N LEU A 158 -4.76 -11.59 12.24
CA LEU A 158 -4.66 -12.88 11.58
C LEU A 158 -3.68 -13.79 12.34
N SER A 159 -4.05 -15.05 12.60
CA SER A 159 -3.16 -15.97 13.34
C SER A 159 -2.01 -16.52 12.49
N SER A 160 -0.99 -17.06 13.14
CA SER A 160 0.13 -17.75 12.49
C SER A 160 -0.29 -18.99 11.68
N ASP A 161 -1.41 -19.62 12.05
CA ASP A 161 -1.97 -20.75 11.31
C ASP A 161 -2.67 -20.32 10.00
N GLN A 162 -2.97 -19.02 9.88
CA GLN A 162 -3.56 -18.43 8.68
C GLN A 162 -2.50 -17.77 7.80
N VAL A 163 -1.56 -17.04 8.41
CA VAL A 163 -0.50 -16.30 7.73
C VAL A 163 0.82 -16.55 8.45
N LYS A 164 1.77 -17.22 7.79
CA LYS A 164 3.03 -17.64 8.42
C LYS A 164 3.99 -16.47 8.67
N SER A 165 4.07 -15.54 7.73
CA SER A 165 4.95 -14.36 7.80
C SER A 165 4.20 -13.10 7.38
N LYS A 166 4.51 -11.98 8.03
CA LYS A 166 3.94 -10.66 7.73
C LYS A 166 5.08 -9.66 7.57
N CYS A 167 5.04 -8.89 6.49
CA CYS A 167 6.07 -7.91 6.15
C CYS A 167 5.43 -6.55 5.87
N ILE A 168 6.15 -5.48 6.19
CA ILE A 168 5.84 -4.12 5.75
C ILE A 168 6.95 -3.68 4.80
N VAL A 169 6.55 -3.19 3.63
CA VAL A 169 7.44 -2.61 2.64
C VAL A 169 7.06 -1.16 2.43
N VAL A 170 8.02 -0.27 2.52
CA VAL A 170 7.85 1.14 2.19
C VAL A 170 8.65 1.51 0.94
N ILE A 171 8.16 2.47 0.17
CA ILE A 171 8.87 3.08 -0.96
C ILE A 171 8.57 4.57 -1.00
N GLY A 172 9.57 5.40 -1.35
CA GLY A 172 9.40 6.85 -1.35
C GLY A 172 9.34 7.43 0.06
N THR A 173 10.19 6.94 0.96
CA THR A 173 10.18 7.30 2.40
C THR A 173 10.30 8.80 2.66
N ASN A 174 10.97 9.55 1.78
CA ASN A 174 11.08 11.01 1.90
C ASN A 174 9.80 11.78 1.51
N LEU A 175 8.79 11.11 0.96
CA LEU A 175 7.58 11.75 0.43
C LEU A 175 6.60 12.20 1.52
N GLU A 176 6.70 11.65 2.74
CA GLU A 176 5.88 12.07 3.88
C GLU A 176 6.13 13.51 4.35
N VAL A 177 7.25 14.11 3.92
CA VAL A 177 7.46 15.56 4.06
C VAL A 177 6.33 16.36 3.39
N GLY A 178 5.75 15.82 2.31
CA GLY A 178 4.58 16.40 1.64
C GLY A 178 3.32 16.46 2.51
N HIS A 179 3.22 15.56 3.50
CA HIS A 179 2.13 15.51 4.48
C HIS A 179 2.53 16.14 5.83
N GLY A 180 3.63 16.91 5.86
CA GLY A 180 4.05 17.71 7.01
C GLY A 180 4.96 16.99 8.01
N VAL A 181 5.29 15.71 7.78
CA VAL A 181 6.25 15.00 8.63
C VAL A 181 7.62 15.65 8.48
N LEU A 182 8.33 15.84 9.59
CA LEU A 182 9.67 16.41 9.52
C LEU A 182 10.65 15.38 8.94
N LYS A 183 11.49 15.82 8.00
CA LYS A 183 12.56 14.97 7.45
C LYS A 183 13.46 14.39 8.55
N SER A 184 13.76 15.17 9.59
CA SER A 184 14.52 14.69 10.75
C SER A 184 13.84 13.55 11.51
N ASP A 185 12.51 13.55 11.57
CA ASP A 185 11.74 12.52 12.27
C ASP A 185 11.75 11.21 11.44
N ILE A 186 11.60 11.33 10.11
CA ILE A 186 11.75 10.22 9.16
C ILE A 186 13.17 9.63 9.24
N ASP A 187 14.20 10.47 9.19
CA ASP A 187 15.61 10.03 9.22
C ASP A 187 15.95 9.31 10.54
N ALA A 188 15.50 9.87 11.66
CA ALA A 188 15.66 9.25 12.96
C ALA A 188 14.97 7.88 13.01
N ARG A 189 13.76 7.79 12.44
CA ARG A 189 13.00 6.53 12.41
C ARG A 189 13.67 5.47 11.55
N LEU A 190 14.09 5.81 10.32
CA LEU A 190 14.80 4.90 9.43
C LEU A 190 16.13 4.45 10.04
N THR A 191 16.85 5.34 10.73
CA THR A 191 18.09 4.99 11.45
C THR A 191 17.81 3.98 12.56
N ALA A 192 16.78 4.22 13.37
CA ALA A 192 16.38 3.31 14.46
C ALA A 192 15.95 1.93 13.95
N LEU A 193 15.22 1.88 12.83
CA LEU A 193 14.78 0.62 12.22
C LEU A 193 15.85 -0.07 11.38
N SER A 194 16.95 0.58 11.02
CA SER A 194 17.97 0.01 10.12
C SER A 194 18.51 -1.37 10.52
N PRO A 195 18.71 -1.72 11.80
CA PRO A 195 19.16 -3.07 12.18
C PRO A 195 18.08 -4.15 11.99
N HIS A 196 16.83 -3.75 11.80
CA HIS A 196 15.66 -4.62 11.64
C HIS A 196 15.19 -4.71 10.17
N ALA A 197 15.89 -4.08 9.23
CA ALA A 197 15.57 -4.20 7.82
C ALA A 197 15.87 -5.62 7.33
N ASP A 198 14.84 -6.32 6.84
CA ASP A 198 14.98 -7.64 6.23
C ASP A 198 15.69 -7.52 4.87
N PHE A 199 15.36 -6.45 4.13
CA PHE A 199 16.03 -6.12 2.89
C PHE A 199 15.90 -4.64 2.54
N THR A 200 16.85 -4.18 1.72
CA THR A 200 16.80 -2.89 1.04
C THR A 200 16.99 -3.12 -0.46
N TRP A 201 16.12 -2.53 -1.27
CA TRP A 201 16.15 -2.67 -2.73
C TRP A 201 16.06 -1.31 -3.39
N LEU A 202 17.16 -0.90 -4.03
CA LEU A 202 17.16 0.25 -4.92
C LEU A 202 16.46 -0.11 -6.23
N TRP A 203 15.29 0.48 -6.48
CA TRP A 203 14.58 0.36 -7.75
C TRP A 203 15.30 1.16 -8.83
N GLN A 204 15.57 0.52 -9.97
CA GLN A 204 16.31 1.11 -11.08
C GLN A 204 15.57 0.87 -12.37
N TYR A 205 15.01 1.94 -12.96
CA TYR A 205 14.22 1.85 -14.18
C TYR A 205 15.00 1.24 -15.36
N GLU A 206 16.27 1.61 -15.56
CA GLU A 206 17.05 1.11 -16.70
C GLU A 206 17.50 -0.36 -16.57
N HIS A 207 17.51 -0.89 -15.35
CA HIS A 207 18.16 -2.17 -15.04
C HIS A 207 17.23 -3.25 -14.47
N ASP A 208 15.97 -2.91 -14.17
CA ASP A 208 15.02 -3.85 -13.57
C ASP A 208 13.68 -3.83 -14.33
N ASP A 209 13.42 -4.91 -15.08
CA ASP A 209 12.19 -5.07 -15.87
C ASP A 209 10.92 -4.95 -15.03
N ALA A 210 10.94 -5.46 -13.79
CA ALA A 210 9.79 -5.39 -12.90
C ALA A 210 9.48 -3.95 -12.49
N VAL A 211 10.52 -3.12 -12.31
CA VAL A 211 10.39 -1.69 -12.05
C VAL A 211 9.92 -0.94 -13.29
N ARG A 212 10.40 -1.30 -14.50
CA ARG A 212 9.87 -0.73 -15.75
C ARG A 212 8.38 -1.00 -15.91
N TYR A 213 7.95 -2.24 -15.71
CA TYR A 213 6.54 -2.60 -15.81
C TYR A 213 5.67 -1.83 -14.82
N TYR A 214 6.16 -1.60 -13.59
CA TYR A 214 5.50 -0.74 -12.62
C TYR A 214 5.27 0.68 -13.17
N VAL A 215 6.32 1.34 -13.65
CA VAL A 215 6.24 2.72 -14.19
C VAL A 215 5.30 2.77 -15.39
N ASP A 216 5.43 1.83 -16.31
CA ASP A 216 4.61 1.74 -17.52
C ASP A 216 3.13 1.54 -17.19
N ILE A 217 2.80 0.59 -16.32
CA ILE A 217 1.41 0.31 -15.92
C ILE A 217 0.83 1.48 -15.15
N PHE A 218 1.57 2.06 -14.20
CA PHE A 218 1.11 3.21 -13.44
C PHE A 218 0.78 4.40 -14.35
N SER A 219 1.59 4.65 -15.39
CA SER A 219 1.35 5.73 -16.35
C SER A 219 0.00 5.61 -17.10
N ARG A 220 -0.51 4.39 -17.30
CA ARG A 220 -1.79 4.10 -17.95
C ARG A 220 -2.96 4.01 -16.97
N CYS A 221 -2.67 3.99 -15.67
CA CYS A 221 -3.66 3.84 -14.60
C CYS A 221 -4.08 5.17 -13.97
N CYS A 222 -4.16 6.26 -14.75
CA CYS A 222 -4.57 7.59 -14.31
C CYS A 222 -3.67 8.16 -13.19
N PRO A 223 -2.37 8.39 -13.48
CA PRO A 223 -1.36 8.74 -12.48
C PRO A 223 -1.65 10.03 -11.72
N ARG A 224 -2.47 10.94 -12.28
CA ARG A 224 -2.93 12.16 -11.60
C ARG A 224 -3.58 11.91 -10.24
N HIS A 225 -4.15 10.74 -10.01
CA HIS A 225 -4.79 10.40 -8.74
C HIS A 225 -3.83 9.96 -7.63
N SER A 226 -2.53 9.82 -7.90
CA SER A 226 -1.51 9.56 -6.87
C SER A 226 -0.32 10.51 -6.97
N ILE A 227 -0.16 11.39 -5.99
CA ILE A 227 1.01 12.27 -5.87
C ILE A 227 2.26 11.43 -5.59
N VAL A 228 2.18 10.53 -4.61
CA VAL A 228 3.32 9.70 -4.17
C VAL A 228 3.88 8.87 -5.32
N HIS A 229 3.07 8.00 -5.94
CA HIS A 229 3.58 7.13 -7.01
C HIS A 229 4.00 7.90 -8.26
N SER A 230 3.40 9.07 -8.52
CA SER A 230 3.87 9.99 -9.58
C SER A 230 5.26 10.55 -9.29
N LEU A 231 5.56 10.90 -8.04
CA LEU A 231 6.88 11.38 -7.62
C LEU A 231 7.91 10.25 -7.60
N ILE A 232 7.54 9.04 -7.18
CA ILE A 232 8.39 7.83 -7.29
C ILE A 232 8.73 7.57 -8.76
N CYS A 233 7.74 7.56 -9.66
CA CYS A 233 7.98 7.34 -11.09
C CYS A 233 8.87 8.43 -11.70
N ALA A 234 8.67 9.70 -11.33
CA ALA A 234 9.52 10.79 -11.78
C ALA A 234 10.99 10.59 -11.34
N ALA A 235 11.21 10.18 -10.09
CA ALA A 235 12.55 9.89 -9.57
C ALA A 235 13.20 8.71 -10.32
N LEU A 236 12.44 7.64 -10.57
CA LEU A 236 12.89 6.49 -11.35
C LEU A 236 13.26 6.84 -12.80
N GLN A 237 12.58 7.84 -13.37
CA GLN A 237 12.85 8.40 -14.69
C GLN A 237 13.94 9.48 -14.68
N GLY A 238 14.70 9.61 -13.59
CA GLY A 238 15.87 10.49 -13.48
C GLY A 238 15.59 11.93 -13.09
N GLN A 239 14.34 12.28 -12.75
CA GLN A 239 14.02 13.62 -12.24
C GLN A 239 14.51 13.77 -10.80
N THR A 240 14.95 14.99 -10.43
CA THR A 240 15.51 15.28 -9.10
C THR A 240 15.05 16.65 -8.58
N GLY A 241 15.24 16.89 -7.28
CA GLY A 241 14.87 18.16 -6.65
C GLY A 241 13.36 18.31 -6.49
N TYR A 242 12.85 19.54 -6.48
CA TYR A 242 11.42 19.83 -6.33
C TYR A 242 10.64 19.69 -7.65
N TYR A 243 11.00 18.69 -8.47
CA TYR A 243 10.32 18.42 -9.73
C TYR A 243 8.84 18.08 -9.48
N LEU A 244 7.96 18.59 -10.33
CA LEU A 244 6.52 18.33 -10.29
C LEU A 244 6.06 17.82 -11.66
N PRO A 245 5.62 16.56 -11.77
CA PRO A 245 4.99 16.03 -12.98
C PRO A 245 3.83 16.91 -13.46
N GLU A 246 3.73 17.11 -14.78
CA GLU A 246 2.72 18.01 -15.38
C GLU A 246 1.28 17.60 -15.03
N HIS A 247 0.98 16.30 -15.04
CA HIS A 247 -0.34 15.76 -14.73
C HIS A 247 -0.76 15.95 -13.26
N LEU A 248 0.14 16.39 -12.37
CA LEU A 248 -0.19 16.73 -10.99
C LEU A 248 -0.53 18.20 -10.77
N ARG A 249 -0.35 19.07 -11.77
CA ARG A 249 -0.56 20.52 -11.62
C ARG A 249 -2.00 20.91 -11.27
N ASP A 250 -2.97 20.06 -11.61
CA ASP A 250 -4.38 20.24 -11.24
C ASP A 250 -4.66 19.91 -9.76
N ARG A 251 -3.72 19.23 -9.07
CA ARG A 251 -3.86 18.81 -7.67
C ARG A 251 -2.97 19.61 -6.72
N ILE A 252 -1.74 19.87 -7.13
CA ILE A 252 -0.76 20.62 -6.34
C ILE A 252 -0.02 21.64 -7.22
N THR A 253 0.21 22.84 -6.69
CA THR A 253 0.78 23.94 -7.47
C THR A 253 2.31 23.90 -7.54
N LYS A 254 2.96 23.27 -6.56
CA LYS A 254 4.41 23.05 -6.49
C LYS A 254 4.71 21.78 -5.69
N SER A 255 5.82 21.12 -6.00
CA SER A 255 6.36 20.11 -5.10
C SER A 255 7.01 20.79 -3.90
N VAL A 256 6.69 20.31 -2.70
CA VAL A 256 7.38 20.67 -1.45
C VAL A 256 8.36 19.60 -1.01
N VAL A 257 8.49 18.53 -1.80
CA VAL A 257 9.39 17.41 -1.54
C VAL A 257 10.49 17.39 -2.60
N SER A 258 11.73 17.28 -2.15
CA SER A 258 12.86 17.05 -3.05
C SER A 258 12.98 15.56 -3.33
N ILE A 259 12.66 15.14 -4.56
CA ILE A 259 12.86 13.76 -5.00
C ILE A 259 14.33 13.51 -5.36
N SER A 260 14.80 12.30 -5.11
CA SER A 260 16.18 11.88 -5.37
C SER A 260 16.26 10.35 -5.53
N GLN A 261 17.47 9.80 -5.62
CA GLN A 261 17.69 8.36 -5.58
C GLN A 261 17.14 7.71 -4.29
N GLU A 262 17.10 8.44 -3.18
CA GLU A 262 16.49 7.98 -1.92
C GLU A 262 15.01 7.62 -2.10
N THR A 263 14.29 8.38 -2.93
CA THR A 263 12.89 8.14 -3.26
C THR A 263 12.66 6.79 -3.93
N CYS A 264 13.70 6.22 -4.54
CA CYS A 264 13.65 4.94 -5.25
C CYS A 264 14.07 3.74 -4.38
N ILE A 265 14.32 3.94 -3.09
CA ILE A 265 14.72 2.87 -2.18
C ILE A 265 13.48 2.26 -1.54
N ALA A 266 13.22 0.99 -1.84
CA ALA A 266 12.26 0.19 -1.11
C ALA A 266 12.93 -0.50 0.08
N ILE A 267 12.28 -0.52 1.23
CA ILE A 267 12.80 -1.17 2.44
C ILE A 267 11.73 -2.09 3.00
N GLY A 268 12.10 -3.34 3.27
CA GLY A 268 11.24 -4.35 3.88
C GLY A 268 11.62 -4.60 5.33
N TYR A 269 10.60 -4.72 6.17
CA TYR A 269 10.72 -5.01 7.59
C TYR A 269 9.77 -6.13 7.99
N HIS A 270 10.16 -6.94 8.97
CA HIS A 270 9.22 -7.81 9.64
C HIS A 270 8.15 -6.98 10.34
N PHE A 271 6.88 -7.35 10.18
CA PHE A 271 5.72 -6.56 10.64
C PHE A 271 5.82 -6.17 12.13
N ASP A 272 6.19 -7.14 12.98
CA ASP A 272 6.24 -6.91 14.43
C ASP A 272 7.37 -5.97 14.86
N ASP A 273 8.46 -5.87 14.10
CA ASP A 273 9.57 -4.96 14.43
C ASP A 273 9.17 -3.51 14.24
N VAL A 274 8.35 -3.21 13.23
CA VAL A 274 7.78 -1.88 13.03
C VAL A 274 6.75 -1.56 14.12
N MET A 275 5.79 -2.47 14.33
CA MET A 275 4.62 -2.22 15.17
C MET A 275 4.91 -2.22 16.66
N ARG A 276 5.99 -2.87 17.11
CA ARG A 276 6.37 -2.95 18.53
C ARG A 276 6.56 -1.59 19.19
N GLU A 277 7.05 -0.60 18.45
CA GLU A 277 7.40 0.73 18.96
C GLU A 277 6.32 1.78 18.71
N ASN A 278 5.23 1.43 18.03
CA ASN A 278 4.12 2.35 17.82
C ASN A 278 3.27 2.49 19.09
N VAL A 279 3.14 3.73 19.58
CA VAL A 279 2.59 4.03 20.92
C VAL A 279 1.07 3.86 21.01
N TYR A 280 0.36 4.01 19.89
CA TYR A 280 -1.09 3.95 19.85
C TYR A 280 -1.61 2.61 19.29
N PHE A 281 -0.77 1.85 18.57
CA PHE A 281 -1.20 0.65 17.82
C PHE A 281 -1.93 -0.40 18.65
N LYS A 282 -1.46 -0.67 19.88
CA LYS A 282 -2.08 -1.66 20.78
C LYS A 282 -3.48 -1.28 21.26
N GLN A 283 -3.87 -0.02 21.10
CA GLN A 283 -5.13 0.52 21.59
C GLN A 283 -6.22 0.50 20.52
N LEU A 284 -5.86 0.20 19.28
CA LEU A 284 -6.79 -0.01 18.20
C LEU A 284 -7.52 -1.34 18.45
N THR A 285 -8.82 -1.31 18.68
CA THR A 285 -9.63 -2.53 18.90
C THR A 285 -10.35 -2.93 17.61
N PRO A 286 -10.69 -4.22 17.43
CA PRO A 286 -11.34 -4.69 16.21
C PRO A 286 -12.64 -3.93 15.86
N GLU A 287 -13.38 -3.45 16.86
CA GLU A 287 -14.67 -2.79 16.68
C GLU A 287 -14.54 -1.32 16.25
N MET A 288 -13.32 -0.76 16.25
CA MET A 288 -13.10 0.63 15.89
C MET A 288 -13.31 0.87 14.40
N ASN A 289 -14.06 1.92 14.08
CA ASN A 289 -14.07 2.52 12.75
C ASN A 289 -12.92 3.52 12.55
N LEU A 290 -12.72 4.01 11.34
CA LEU A 290 -11.60 4.91 11.01
C LEU A 290 -11.64 6.23 11.78
N LYS A 291 -12.83 6.74 12.10
CA LYS A 291 -12.98 7.90 13.00
C LYS A 291 -12.45 7.62 14.40
N GLN A 292 -12.80 6.47 14.98
CA GLN A 292 -12.31 6.07 16.31
C GLN A 292 -10.81 5.80 16.30
N VAL A 293 -10.28 5.20 15.22
CA VAL A 293 -8.84 5.04 15.01
C VAL A 293 -8.15 6.40 14.99
N HIS A 294 -8.67 7.36 14.20
CA HIS A 294 -8.18 8.73 14.17
C HIS A 294 -8.15 9.37 15.56
N ASP A 295 -9.24 9.26 16.33
CA ASP A 295 -9.33 9.83 17.68
C ASP A 295 -8.29 9.21 18.64
N VAL A 296 -7.98 7.92 18.49
CA VAL A 296 -6.90 7.26 19.25
C VAL A 296 -5.53 7.78 18.83
N ILE A 297 -5.24 7.83 17.53
CA ILE A 297 -3.93 8.25 17.00
C ILE A 297 -3.60 9.69 17.40
N PHE A 298 -4.57 10.60 17.27
CA PHE A 298 -4.36 12.02 17.56
C PHE A 298 -4.73 12.43 18.99
N SER A 299 -4.92 11.45 19.87
CA SER A 299 -5.15 11.68 21.30
C SER A 299 -3.97 12.41 21.94
N LYS A 300 -4.27 13.36 22.84
CA LYS A 300 -3.25 14.08 23.63
C LYS A 300 -2.44 13.18 24.57
N LYS A 301 -2.82 11.92 24.74
CA LYS A 301 -2.13 10.97 25.64
C LYS A 301 -0.73 10.55 25.17
N TRP A 302 -0.39 10.79 23.90
CA TRP A 302 0.90 10.40 23.30
C TRP A 302 1.90 11.55 23.18
N LYS A 303 1.49 12.79 23.47
CA LYS A 303 2.28 14.01 23.24
C LYS A 303 2.86 14.58 24.53
#